data_AF-A0A2B7WW09-F1
#
_entry.id   AF-A0A2B7WW09-F1
#
_cell.length_a   1.000
_cell.length_b   1.000
_cell.length_c   1.000
_cell.angle_alpha   90.00
_cell.angle_beta   90.00
_cell.angle_gamma   90.00
#
_symmetry.space_group_name_H-M   'P 1'
#
loop_
_entity.id
_entity.type
_entity.pdbx_description
1 polymer ?
#
loop_
_entity_poly.entity_id
_entity_poly.type
_entity_poly.pdbx_seq_one_letter_code
_entity_poly.pdbx_strand_id
1 'polypeptide(L)'
;MADSLRKSFKQVDLNTWLIGDLILRHSNCHSDAATWNDDRDNSSYTLTDAPTPRPPATPLRPNDPHIALVYDASDSSAVWAIGAFCKLKLVVNGTTPEATTLKFVRNKQPNFKTPEILHQIEGDGRSYLFLRRVPGRTLMDAWPSLNEN
;
A
#
# COMPACT_ATOMS: atom_id res chain seq x y z
N MET A 1 -19.24 13.19 5.80
CA MET A 1 -19.29 11.95 5.01
C MET A 1 -17.85 11.58 4.72
N ALA A 2 -17.37 10.43 5.22
CA ALA A 2 -15.96 10.06 5.03
C ALA A 2 -15.71 9.74 3.54
N ASP A 3 -14.61 10.24 2.97
CA ASP A 3 -14.26 9.98 1.56
C ASP A 3 -14.16 8.46 1.32
N SER A 4 -14.81 7.91 0.28
CA SER A 4 -14.72 6.47 -0.04
C SER A 4 -13.25 5.98 -0.09
N LEU A 5 -12.98 4.75 0.34
CA LEU A 5 -11.60 4.21 0.41
C LEU A 5 -10.89 4.25 -0.95
N ARG A 6 -11.65 4.15 -2.06
CA ARG A 6 -11.15 4.31 -3.43
C ARG A 6 -10.65 5.72 -3.78
N LYS A 7 -10.99 6.73 -2.98
CA LYS A 7 -10.57 8.13 -3.15
C LYS A 7 -9.53 8.56 -2.10
N SER A 8 -8.90 7.60 -1.42
CA SER A 8 -7.99 7.89 -0.31
C SER A 8 -6.66 8.49 -0.77
N PHE A 9 -6.23 8.18 -1.99
CA PHE A 9 -5.08 8.81 -2.62
C PHE A 9 -5.52 10.10 -3.31
N LYS A 10 -4.84 11.20 -2.99
CA LYS A 10 -5.04 12.51 -3.61
C LYS A 10 -3.70 13.01 -4.15
N GLN A 11 -3.70 13.62 -5.34
CA GLN A 11 -2.51 14.14 -5.98
C GLN A 11 -2.12 15.50 -5.37
N VAL A 12 -0.87 15.66 -4.94
CA VAL A 12 -0.30 16.96 -4.57
C VAL A 12 0.48 17.56 -5.76
N ASP A 13 1.42 16.78 -6.30
CA ASP A 13 2.18 17.09 -7.53
C ASP A 13 2.50 15.79 -8.27
N LEU A 14 3.25 15.83 -9.38
CA LEU A 14 3.53 14.66 -10.23
C LEU A 14 4.14 13.44 -9.51
N ASN A 15 4.87 13.65 -8.41
CA ASN A 15 5.55 12.58 -7.67
C ASN A 15 5.17 12.55 -6.19
N THR A 16 4.13 13.29 -5.80
CA THR A 16 3.71 13.43 -4.41
C THR A 16 2.21 13.21 -4.28
N TRP A 17 1.82 12.35 -3.35
CA TRP A 17 0.43 12.03 -3.06
C TRP A 17 0.16 12.15 -1.55
N LEU A 18 -1.06 12.56 -1.23
CA LEU A 18 -1.61 12.60 0.12
C LEU A 18 -2.48 11.35 0.35
N ILE A 19 -2.25 10.65 1.47
CA ILE A 19 -2.93 9.42 1.86
C ILE A 19 -3.34 9.55 3.32
N GLY A 20 -4.59 9.93 3.59
CA GLY A 20 -5.01 10.28 4.95
C GLY A 20 -4.16 11.44 5.48
N ASP A 21 -3.41 11.19 6.56
CA ASP A 21 -2.48 12.14 7.17
C ASP A 21 -1.01 11.87 6.81
N LEU A 22 -0.76 11.12 5.74
CA LEU A 22 0.57 10.81 5.23
C LEU A 22 0.82 11.46 3.87
N ILE A 23 2.09 11.79 3.63
CA ILE A 23 2.63 12.18 2.33
C ILE A 23 3.50 11.05 1.81
N LEU A 24 3.18 10.57 0.61
CA LEU A 24 3.99 9.65 -0.16
C LEU A 24 4.71 10.43 -1.25
N ARG A 25 6.05 10.31 -1.30
CA ARG A 25 6.90 10.88 -2.35
C ARG A 25 7.58 9.78 -3.12
N HIS A 26 7.58 9.90 -4.44
CA HIS A 26 8.29 9.03 -5.37
C HIS A 26 9.55 9.74 -5.90
N SER A 27 10.61 8.97 -6.12
CA SER A 27 11.83 9.39 -6.80
C SER A 27 12.29 8.31 -7.78
N ASN A 28 12.76 8.73 -8.96
CA ASN A 28 13.25 7.82 -10.01
C ASN A 28 14.62 7.19 -9.73
N CYS A 29 15.08 7.24 -8.48
CA CYS A 29 16.35 6.67 -8.07
C CYS A 29 16.23 6.00 -6.72
N HIS A 30 17.05 4.97 -6.53
CA HIS A 30 17.23 4.29 -5.26
C HIS A 30 17.69 5.29 -4.20
N SER A 31 17.16 5.13 -2.99
CA SER A 31 17.58 5.91 -1.84
C SER A 31 17.59 5.05 -0.59
N ASP A 32 18.71 5.07 0.12
CA ASP A 32 18.85 4.39 1.42
C ASP A 32 18.02 5.09 2.52
N ALA A 33 17.61 6.33 2.29
CA ALA A 33 16.75 7.09 3.19
C ALA A 33 15.24 6.90 2.89
N ALA A 34 14.90 6.16 1.84
CA ALA A 34 13.50 5.90 1.50
C ALA A 34 12.86 4.90 2.46
N THR A 35 11.53 4.95 2.56
CA THR A 35 10.77 3.96 3.34
C THR A 35 10.80 2.60 2.65
N TRP A 36 10.77 2.58 1.31
CA TRP A 36 11.11 1.41 0.51
C TRP A 36 11.64 1.80 -0.87
N ASN A 37 12.36 0.87 -1.49
CA ASN A 37 12.77 0.94 -2.89
C ASN A 37 11.96 -0.08 -3.70
N ASP A 38 11.61 0.26 -4.93
CA ASP A 38 10.98 -0.68 -5.87
C ASP A 38 12.06 -1.39 -6.68
N ASP A 39 12.23 -2.68 -6.42
CA ASP A 39 13.23 -3.52 -7.08
C ASP A 39 13.00 -3.65 -8.60
N ARG A 40 11.83 -3.26 -9.14
CA ARG A 40 11.49 -3.40 -10.56
C ARG A 40 12.11 -2.32 -11.43
N ASP A 41 12.13 -1.08 -10.96
CA ASP A 41 12.56 0.09 -11.71
C ASP A 41 13.63 0.91 -10.98
N ASN A 42 14.08 0.43 -9.82
CA ASN A 42 15.07 1.09 -8.97
C ASN A 42 14.63 2.48 -8.51
N SER A 43 13.33 2.73 -8.47
CA SER A 43 12.72 3.92 -7.87
C SER A 43 12.63 3.78 -6.35
N SER A 44 12.36 4.89 -5.68
CA SER A 44 12.21 4.93 -4.23
C SER A 44 10.97 5.70 -3.80
N TYR A 45 10.44 5.29 -2.64
CA TYR A 45 9.24 5.84 -2.06
C TYR A 45 9.48 6.19 -0.60
N THR A 46 9.20 7.45 -0.26
CA THR A 46 9.34 7.97 1.10
C THR A 46 7.99 8.36 1.65
N LEU A 47 7.66 7.83 2.82
CA LEU A 47 6.44 8.09 3.55
C LEU A 47 6.75 8.97 4.76
N THR A 48 6.05 10.09 4.88
CA THR A 48 6.17 11.00 6.04
C THR A 48 4.78 11.45 6.50
N ASP A 49 4.70 12.00 7.71
CA ASP A 49 3.49 12.70 8.13
C ASP A 49 3.22 13.91 7.24
N ALA A 50 1.94 14.20 7.01
CA ALA A 50 1.52 15.38 6.28
C ALA A 50 1.76 16.65 7.11
N PRO A 51 2.25 17.74 6.50
CA PRO A 51 2.41 18.99 7.23
C PRO A 51 1.06 19.58 7.63
N THR A 52 1.08 20.44 8.65
CA THR A 52 -0.08 21.25 9.05
C THR A 52 0.22 22.73 8.74
N PRO A 53 -0.54 23.40 7.84
CA PRO A 53 -1.72 22.90 7.13
C PRO A 53 -1.37 21.89 6.02
N ARG A 54 -2.33 21.01 5.70
CA ARG A 54 -2.18 20.01 4.63
C ARG A 54 -1.98 20.70 3.28
N PRO A 55 -1.13 20.15 2.39
CA PRO A 55 -0.91 20.73 1.08
C PRO A 55 -2.19 20.66 0.24
N PRO A 56 -2.38 21.60 -0.71
CA PRO A 56 -3.46 21.48 -1.70
C PRO A 56 -3.36 20.14 -2.43
N ALA A 57 -4.46 19.41 -2.45
CA ALA A 57 -4.52 18.11 -3.12
C ALA A 57 -5.76 18.01 -4.00
N THR A 58 -5.59 17.38 -5.15
CA THR A 58 -6.65 17.13 -6.14
C THR A 58 -6.95 15.62 -6.21
N PRO A 59 -8.09 15.19 -6.76
CA PRO A 59 -8.33 13.76 -6.97
C PRO A 59 -7.19 13.11 -7.76
N LEU A 60 -6.85 11.85 -7.42
CA LEU A 60 -5.86 11.07 -8.16
C LEU A 60 -6.22 11.04 -9.65
N ARG A 61 -5.22 11.23 -10.51
CA ARG A 61 -5.43 11.21 -11.95
C ARG A 61 -5.82 9.80 -12.40
N PRO A 62 -6.76 9.66 -13.35
CA PRO A 62 -6.97 8.39 -14.02
C PRO A 62 -5.66 7.91 -14.66
N ASN A 63 -5.31 6.63 -14.48
CA ASN A 63 -4.11 6.00 -15.05
C ASN A 63 -2.77 6.62 -14.59
N ASP A 64 -2.64 6.93 -13.29
CA ASP A 64 -1.35 7.27 -12.70
C ASP A 64 -0.33 6.13 -12.94
N PRO A 65 0.88 6.41 -13.44
CA PRO A 65 1.86 5.37 -13.78
C PRO A 65 2.46 4.68 -12.54
N HIS A 66 2.42 5.32 -11.38
CA HIS A 66 3.01 4.83 -10.13
C HIS A 66 1.95 4.25 -9.18
N ILE A 67 0.69 4.65 -9.33
CA ILE A 67 -0.40 4.30 -8.42
C ILE A 67 -1.53 3.57 -9.14
N ALA A 68 -1.73 2.30 -8.80
CA ALA A 68 -2.82 1.49 -9.36
C ALA A 68 -3.71 0.90 -8.26
N LEU A 69 -5.03 1.05 -8.39
CA LEU A 69 -6.01 0.34 -7.56
C LEU A 69 -6.10 -1.11 -8.05
N VAL A 70 -5.61 -2.07 -7.26
CA VAL A 70 -5.55 -3.50 -7.65
C VAL A 70 -6.66 -4.34 -7.02
N TYR A 71 -7.32 -3.82 -5.99
CA TYR A 71 -8.49 -4.44 -5.38
C TYR A 71 -9.38 -3.38 -4.74
N ASP A 72 -10.69 -3.49 -4.97
CA ASP A 72 -11.69 -2.58 -4.41
C ASP A 72 -12.88 -3.40 -3.88
N ALA A 73 -13.10 -3.34 -2.57
CA ALA A 73 -14.28 -3.86 -1.89
C ALA A 73 -15.18 -2.71 -1.40
N SER A 74 -15.36 -1.72 -2.28
CA SER A 74 -16.14 -0.49 -2.13
C SER A 74 -15.76 0.30 -0.88
N ASP A 75 -16.45 0.02 0.22
CA ASP A 75 -16.38 0.83 1.44
C ASP A 75 -15.65 0.12 2.58
N SER A 76 -15.26 -1.14 2.40
CA SER A 76 -14.65 -1.95 3.46
C SER A 76 -13.13 -2.05 3.36
N SER A 77 -12.61 -2.19 2.14
CA SER A 77 -11.18 -2.37 1.88
C SER A 77 -10.82 -1.89 0.48
N ALA A 78 -9.64 -1.30 0.33
CA ALA A 78 -9.02 -1.04 -0.97
C ALA A 78 -7.53 -1.43 -0.90
N VAL A 79 -6.98 -1.92 -2.00
CA VAL A 79 -5.55 -2.22 -2.10
C VAL A 79 -4.97 -1.50 -3.30
N TRP A 80 -3.92 -0.73 -3.05
CA TRP A 80 -3.18 0.02 -4.06
C TRP A 80 -1.79 -0.57 -4.25
N ALA A 81 -1.33 -0.61 -5.50
CA ALA A 81 0.05 -0.86 -5.86
C ALA A 81 0.79 0.47 -6.06
N ILE A 82 1.92 0.64 -5.36
CA ILE A 82 2.77 1.83 -5.29
C ILE A 82 4.26 1.45 -5.16
N GLY A 83 4.72 0.56 -6.03
CA GLY A 83 5.95 -0.23 -5.88
C GLY A 83 5.92 -1.25 -4.71
N ALA A 84 5.14 -0.95 -3.68
CA ALA A 84 4.69 -1.83 -2.61
C ALA A 84 3.15 -2.01 -2.69
N PHE A 85 2.56 -2.75 -1.74
CA PHE A 85 1.12 -2.76 -1.56
C PHE A 85 0.71 -1.89 -0.38
N CYS A 86 -0.21 -0.95 -0.60
CA CYS A 86 -0.91 -0.23 0.47
C CYS A 86 -2.33 -0.80 0.61
N LYS A 87 -2.60 -1.47 1.73
CA LYS A 87 -3.94 -1.95 2.07
C LYS A 87 -4.60 -0.94 3.00
N LEU A 88 -5.77 -0.45 2.59
CA LEU A 88 -6.60 0.42 3.39
C LEU A 88 -7.84 -0.34 3.82
N LYS A 89 -8.18 -0.28 5.11
CA LYS A 89 -9.37 -0.93 5.66
C LYS A 89 -10.03 -0.04 6.70
N LEU A 90 -11.34 -0.17 6.85
CA LEU A 90 -12.00 0.36 8.05
C LEU A 90 -11.52 -0.40 9.28
N VAL A 91 -11.29 0.31 10.39
CA VAL A 91 -10.99 -0.33 11.66
C VAL A 91 -12.27 -0.95 12.22
N VAL A 92 -12.19 -2.23 12.57
CA VAL A 92 -13.31 -2.97 13.18
C VAL A 92 -12.92 -3.34 14.60
N ASN A 93 -13.69 -2.87 15.57
CA ASN A 93 -13.45 -3.12 16.98
C ASN A 93 -13.46 -4.62 17.29
N GLY A 94 -12.56 -5.05 18.18
CA GLY A 94 -12.44 -6.45 18.59
C GLY A 94 -11.74 -7.36 17.57
N THR A 95 -11.19 -6.81 16.50
CA THR A 95 -10.39 -7.57 15.52
C THR A 95 -8.89 -7.36 15.75
N THR A 96 -8.10 -8.41 15.55
CA THR A 96 -6.64 -8.30 15.59
C THR A 96 -6.15 -7.67 14.29
N PRO A 97 -5.33 -6.58 14.35
CA PRO A 97 -4.78 -5.97 13.15
C PRO A 97 -3.99 -6.95 12.30
N GLU A 98 -4.12 -6.85 10.97
CA GLU A 98 -3.44 -7.76 10.02
C GLU A 98 -1.92 -7.76 10.23
N ALA A 99 -1.32 -6.61 10.53
CA ALA A 99 0.09 -6.48 10.83
C ALA A 99 0.54 -7.31 12.06
N THR A 100 -0.29 -7.37 13.10
CA THR A 100 -0.02 -8.19 14.30
C THR A 100 -0.03 -9.68 13.94
N THR A 101 -1.02 -10.11 13.17
CA THR A 101 -1.09 -11.50 12.67
C THR A 101 0.08 -11.84 11.76
N LEU A 102 0.45 -10.94 10.83
CA LEU A 102 1.60 -11.13 9.94
C LEU A 102 2.92 -11.28 10.71
N LYS A 103 3.15 -10.43 11.74
CA LYS A 103 4.30 -10.56 12.64
C LYS A 103 4.33 -11.92 13.33
N PHE A 104 3.18 -12.36 13.87
CA PHE A 104 3.05 -13.68 14.49
C PHE A 104 3.40 -14.82 13.51
N VAL A 105 2.82 -14.82 12.30
CA VAL A 105 3.10 -15.85 11.29
C VAL A 105 4.57 -15.84 10.86
N ARG A 106 5.16 -14.66 10.64
CA ARG A 106 6.59 -14.55 10.28
C ARG A 106 7.49 -15.16 11.36
N ASN A 107 7.16 -14.95 12.64
CA ASN A 107 7.89 -15.54 13.76
C ASN A 107 7.79 -17.07 13.85
N LYS A 108 6.83 -17.70 13.16
CA LYS A 108 6.74 -19.16 13.01
C LYS A 108 7.67 -19.71 11.93
N GLN A 109 8.35 -18.85 11.16
CA GLN A 109 9.30 -19.23 10.12
C GLN A 109 8.71 -20.27 9.14
N PRO A 110 7.59 -19.96 8.47
CA PRO A 110 7.02 -20.87 7.48
C PRO A 110 7.99 -21.11 6.32
N ASN A 111 7.82 -22.23 5.64
CA ASN A 111 8.62 -22.61 4.45
C ASN A 111 8.24 -21.81 3.18
N PHE A 112 7.37 -20.80 3.29
CA PHE A 112 6.99 -19.92 2.20
C PHE A 112 7.24 -18.45 2.58
N LYS A 113 7.41 -17.60 1.56
CA LYS A 113 7.64 -16.17 1.76
C LYS A 113 6.37 -15.49 2.27
N THR A 114 6.51 -14.71 3.34
CA THR A 114 5.47 -13.80 3.82
C THR A 114 5.80 -12.36 3.41
N PRO A 115 4.78 -11.50 3.21
CA PRO A 115 5.03 -10.08 2.96
C PRO A 115 5.69 -9.43 4.17
N GLU A 116 6.62 -8.53 3.90
CA GLU A 116 7.25 -7.71 4.92
C GLU A 116 6.45 -6.43 5.16
N ILE A 117 6.26 -6.08 6.44
CA ILE A 117 5.59 -4.84 6.82
C ILE A 117 6.61 -3.71 6.71
N LEU A 118 6.32 -2.75 5.84
CA LEU A 118 7.13 -1.54 5.65
C LEU A 118 6.68 -0.43 6.60
N HIS A 119 5.36 -0.26 6.73
CA HIS A 119 4.77 0.74 7.61
C HIS A 119 3.33 0.36 7.96
N GLN A 120 2.85 0.82 9.12
CA GLN A 120 1.45 0.71 9.52
C GLN A 120 1.07 1.95 10.31
N ILE A 121 -0.09 2.52 9.99
CA ILE A 121 -0.72 3.58 10.78
C ILE A 121 -2.23 3.38 10.84
N GLU A 122 -2.85 3.86 11.90
CA GLU A 122 -4.30 3.92 12.04
C GLU A 122 -4.71 5.37 12.36
N GLY A 123 -5.79 5.84 11.73
CA GLY A 123 -6.27 7.21 11.87
C GLY A 123 -7.62 7.38 11.18
N ASP A 124 -8.48 8.26 11.72
CA ASP A 124 -9.82 8.53 11.18
C ASP A 124 -10.68 7.29 10.92
N GLY A 125 -10.58 6.29 11.81
CA GLY A 125 -11.31 5.02 11.71
C GLY A 125 -10.82 4.09 10.59
N ARG A 126 -9.62 4.32 10.07
CA ARG A 126 -8.99 3.52 9.01
C ARG A 126 -7.64 2.99 9.45
N SER A 127 -7.28 1.81 8.95
CA SER A 127 -5.93 1.27 9.01
C SER A 127 -5.29 1.33 7.63
N TYR A 128 -4.03 1.71 7.60
CA TYR A 128 -3.17 1.75 6.42
C TYR A 128 -2.01 0.80 6.68
N LEU A 129 -1.86 -0.21 5.85
CA LEU A 129 -0.82 -1.22 5.96
C LEU A 129 -0.01 -1.28 4.68
N PHE A 130 1.26 -0.89 4.76
CA PHE A 130 2.22 -0.90 3.67
C PHE A 130 3.06 -2.17 3.73
N LEU A 131 3.02 -2.95 2.67
CA LEU A 131 3.64 -4.27 2.58
C LEU A 131 4.57 -4.35 1.37
N ARG A 132 5.78 -4.86 1.57
CA ARG A 132 6.66 -5.20 0.47
C ARG A 132 6.02 -6.29 -0.40
N ARG A 133 6.13 -6.13 -1.71
CA ARG A 133 5.59 -7.09 -2.66
C ARG A 133 6.32 -8.43 -2.52
N VAL A 134 5.55 -9.51 -2.40
CA VAL A 134 6.11 -10.86 -2.54
C VAL A 134 6.24 -11.16 -4.03
N PRO A 135 7.44 -11.48 -4.55
CA PRO A 135 7.61 -11.82 -5.96
C PRO A 135 6.80 -13.05 -6.35
N GLY A 136 6.11 -12.98 -7.48
CA GLY A 136 5.29 -14.07 -8.00
C GLY A 136 4.15 -13.58 -8.87
N ARG A 137 3.37 -14.54 -9.38
CA ARG A 137 2.09 -14.34 -10.05
C ARG A 137 0.96 -14.84 -9.16
N THR A 138 -0.24 -14.30 -9.33
CA THR A 138 -1.38 -14.79 -8.55
C THR A 138 -1.72 -16.22 -8.98
N LEU A 139 -2.39 -16.99 -8.11
CA LEU A 139 -2.88 -18.31 -8.51
C LEU A 139 -3.83 -18.20 -9.71
N MET A 140 -4.65 -17.15 -9.76
CA MET A 140 -5.55 -16.88 -10.88
C MET A 140 -4.80 -16.74 -12.22
N ASP A 141 -3.68 -16.01 -12.23
CA ASP A 141 -2.85 -15.86 -13.44
C ASP A 141 -2.12 -17.16 -13.80
N ALA A 142 -1.71 -17.92 -12.78
CA ALA A 142 -1.00 -19.17 -12.97
C ALA A 142 -1.92 -20.31 -13.44
N TRP A 143 -3.16 -20.32 -12.96
CA TRP A 143 -4.09 -21.44 -13.05
C TRP A 143 -4.24 -22.01 -14.46
N PRO A 144 -4.43 -21.20 -15.52
CA PRO A 144 -4.60 -21.73 -16.87
C PRO A 144 -3.37 -22.45 -17.42
N SER A 145 -2.19 -22.20 -16.84
CA SER A 145 -0.92 -22.82 -17.24
C SER A 145 -0.51 -24.00 -16.35
N LEU A 146 -1.26 -24.28 -15.28
CA LEU A 146 -0.98 -25.43 -14.42
C LEU A 146 -1.46 -26.70 -15.11
N ASN A 147 -0.63 -27.72 -15.10
CA ASN A 147 -0.98 -29.07 -15.49
C ASN A 147 -0.99 -29.96 -14.23
N GLU A 148 -1.54 -31.17 -14.37
CA GLU A 148 -1.64 -32.14 -13.28
C GLU A 148 -0.31 -32.87 -12.98
N ASN A 149 0.78 -32.50 -13.67
CA ASN A 149 2.04 -33.25 -13.74
C ASN A 149 3.21 -32.54 -13.04
#